data_AF-A0A7Y5WQS9-F1
#
_entry.id   AF-A0A7Y5WQS9-F1
#
_cell.length_a   1.000
_cell.length_b   1.000
_cell.length_c   1.000
_cell.angle_alpha   90.00
_cell.angle_beta   90.00
_cell.angle_gamma   90.00
#
_symmetry.space_group_name_H-M   'P 1'
#
loop_
_entity.id
_entity.type
_entity.pdbx_description
1 polymer ?
#
loop_
_entity_poly.entity_id
_entity_poly.type
_entity_poly.pdbx_seq_one_letter_code
_entity_poly.pdbx_strand_id
1 'polypeptide(L)' 'MTTLTLARSDRYTVAKVIGFAVALAAASQVAIPIPGTPVPITLQPMLVVLAGFWLAPRAAVASMALYLAAGALGAPV' A
#
# COMPACT_ATOMS: atom_id res chain seq x y z
N MET A 1 19.67 -23.55 -8.58
CA MET A 1 18.97 -22.26 -8.35
C MET A 1 17.49 -22.45 -8.69
N THR A 2 16.79 -23.25 -7.90
CA THR A 2 15.34 -23.48 -8.03
C THR A 2 14.73 -22.88 -6.77
N THR A 3 14.32 -21.62 -6.87
CA THR A 3 13.72 -20.87 -5.78
C THR A 3 12.41 -21.53 -5.42
N LEU A 4 12.41 -22.30 -4.33
CA LEU A 4 11.23 -22.83 -3.68
C LEU A 4 10.34 -21.65 -3.32
N THR A 5 9.44 -21.29 -4.22
CA THR A 5 8.36 -20.36 -3.95
C THR A 5 7.40 -21.14 -3.07
N LEU A 6 7.75 -21.28 -1.79
CA LEU A 6 6.85 -21.82 -0.78
C LEU A 6 5.59 -20.97 -0.91
N ALA A 7 4.57 -21.54 -1.52
CA ALA A 7 3.23 -20.98 -1.55
C ALA A 7 2.76 -21.01 -0.10
N ARG A 8 3.20 -20.03 0.69
CA ARG A 8 2.72 -19.81 2.04
C ARG A 8 1.27 -19.41 1.86
N SER A 9 0.40 -20.42 1.92
CA SER A 9 -1.04 -20.25 1.78
C SER A 9 -1.51 -19.52 3.03
N ASP A 10 -1.53 -18.20 2.93
CA ASP A 10 -1.95 -17.34 4.01
C ASP A 10 -3.44 -17.09 3.82
N ARG A 11 -4.25 -17.81 4.62
CA ARG A 11 -5.72 -17.77 4.59
C ARG A 11 -6.30 -16.36 4.67
N TYR A 12 -5.53 -15.38 5.16
CA TYR A 12 -5.94 -13.98 5.29
C TYR A 12 -5.27 -13.06 4.26
N THR A 13 -4.73 -13.59 3.15
CA THR A 13 -4.07 -12.78 2.12
C THR A 13 -4.98 -11.68 1.59
N VAL A 14 -6.21 -12.02 1.22
CA VAL A 14 -7.18 -11.05 0.67
C VAL A 14 -7.51 -9.95 1.69
N ALA A 15 -7.77 -10.34 2.94
CA ALA A 15 -8.04 -9.39 4.03
C ALA A 15 -6.85 -8.45 4.27
N LYS A 16 -5.62 -8.97 4.22
CA LYS A 16 -4.40 -8.16 4.33
C LYS A 16 -4.20 -7.22 3.16
N VAL A 17 -4.51 -7.66 1.94
CA VAL A 17 -4.43 -6.83 0.73
C VAL A 17 -5.38 -5.64 0.84
N ILE A 18 -6.65 -5.92 1.14
CA ILE A 18 -7.67 -4.89 1.30
C ILE A 18 -7.33 -3.97 2.46
N GLY A 19 -6.96 -4.54 3.62
CA GLY A 19 -6.62 -3.76 4.81
C GLY A 19 -5.45 -2.80 4.60
N PHE A 20 -4.38 -3.24 3.92
CA PHE A 20 -3.26 -2.36 3.59
C PHE A 20 -3.60 -1.32 2.53
N ALA A 21 -4.43 -1.65 1.53
CA ALA A 21 -4.88 -0.66 0.55
C ALA A 21 -5.73 0.45 1.21
N VAL A 22 -6.62 0.08 2.12
CA VAL A 22 -7.42 1.04 2.91
C VAL A 22 -6.54 1.86 3.86
N ALA A 23 -5.58 1.23 4.54
CA ALA A 23 -4.64 1.94 5.41
C ALA A 23 -3.77 2.94 4.63
N LEU A 24 -3.37 2.58 3.40
CA LEU A 24 -2.61 3.46 2.52
C LEU A 24 -3.44 4.67 2.09
N ALA A 25 -4.72 4.45 1.75
CA ALA A 25 -5.69 5.52 1.45
C ALA A 25 -6.00 6.41 2.65
N ALA A 26 -5.98 5.88 3.87
CA ALA A 26 -6.11 6.71 5.06
C ALA A 26 -4.83 7.54 5.30
N ALA A 27 -3.66 6.97 5.05
CA ALA A 27 -2.37 7.63 5.26
C ALA A 27 -2.07 8.75 4.25
N SER A 28 -2.61 8.67 3.04
CA SER A 28 -2.49 9.74 2.02
C SER A 28 -3.20 11.02 2.42
N GLN A 29 -4.27 10.94 3.23
CA GLN A 29 -5.05 12.10 3.67
C GLN A 29 -4.29 12.97 4.68
N VAL A 30 -3.28 12.41 5.35
CA VAL A 30 -2.45 13.16 6.29
C VAL A 30 -1.35 13.86 5.50
N ALA A 31 -1.62 15.10 5.10
CA ALA A 31 -0.71 15.94 4.33
C ALA A 31 -0.29 17.19 5.12
N ILE A 32 1.01 17.35 5.35
CA ILE A 32 1.59 18.51 6.00
C ILE A 32 2.26 19.38 4.92
N PRO A 33 1.70 20.57 4.61
CA PRO A 33 2.29 21.46 3.63
C PRO A 33 3.61 22.03 4.16
N ILE A 34 4.66 21.95 3.33
CA ILE A 34 5.95 22.57 3.66
C ILE A 34 5.99 23.97 3.03
N PRO A 35 6.31 25.02 3.80
CA PRO A 35 6.53 26.36 3.26
C PRO A 35 7.60 26.35 2.17
N GLY A 36 7.28 26.89 0.99
CA GLY A 36 8.23 27.05 -0.11
C GLY A 36 8.32 25.87 -1.09
N THR A 37 7.55 24.79 -0.89
CA THR A 37 7.47 23.70 -1.87
C THR A 37 6.01 23.36 -2.22
N PRO A 38 5.71 22.99 -3.48
CA PRO A 38 4.36 22.60 -3.89
C PRO A 38 3.95 21.18 -3.45
N VAL A 39 4.89 20.38 -2.93
CA VAL A 39 4.65 18.96 -2.59
C VAL A 39 4.56 18.81 -1.06
N PRO A 40 3.40 18.44 -0.51
CA PRO A 40 3.26 18.19 0.92
C PRO A 40 3.98 16.90 1.33
N ILE A 41 4.41 16.84 2.59
CA ILE A 41 4.84 15.58 3.22
C ILE A 41 3.58 14.81 3.62
N THR A 42 3.50 13.53 3.26
CA THR A 42 2.40 12.65 3.65
C THR A 42 2.87 11.42 4.41
N LEU A 43 1.95 10.74 5.10
CA LEU A 43 2.25 9.45 5.75
C LEU A 43 2.25 8.26 4.77
N GLN A 44 1.79 8.47 3.54
CA GLN A 44 1.65 7.41 2.53
C GLN A 44 2.95 6.62 2.28
N PRO A 45 4.14 7.24 2.09
CA PRO A 45 5.37 6.48 1.83
C PRO A 45 5.77 5.55 2.98
N MET A 46 5.45 5.89 4.23
CA MET A 46 5.70 5.01 5.39
C MET A 46 4.90 3.72 5.27
N LEU A 47 3.63 3.80 4.86
CA LEU A 47 2.77 2.63 4.68
C LEU A 47 3.21 1.77 3.49
N VAL A 48 3.74 2.37 2.42
CA VAL A 48 4.31 1.62 1.29
C VAL A 48 5.50 0.77 1.75
N VAL A 49 6.40 1.37 2.53
CA VAL A 49 7.57 0.67 3.10
C VAL A 49 7.10 -0.43 4.06
N LEU A 50 6.15 -0.13 4.95
CA LEU A 50 5.57 -1.12 5.88
C LEU A 50 4.93 -2.31 5.14
N ALA A 51 4.22 -2.06 4.05
CA ALA A 51 3.64 -3.10 3.21
C ALA A 51 4.73 -4.02 2.62
N GLY A 52 5.85 -3.45 2.17
CA GLY A 52 7.00 -4.22 1.67
C GLY A 52 7.69 -5.07 2.74
N PHE A 53 7.67 -4.64 3.99
CA PHE A 53 8.21 -5.41 5.12
C PHE A 53 7.24 -6.47 5.67
N TRP A 54 5.93 -6.19 5.68
CA TRP A 54 4.94 -7.04 6.38
C TRP A 54 4.25 -8.06 5.46
N LEU A 55 4.05 -7.73 4.18
CA LEU A 55 3.30 -8.58 3.25
C LEU A 55 4.24 -9.47 2.42
N ALA A 56 3.72 -10.62 1.99
CA ALA A 56 4.39 -11.38 0.94
C ALA A 56 4.50 -10.52 -0.34
N PRO A 57 5.56 -10.66 -1.17
CA PRO A 57 5.79 -9.76 -2.30
C PRO A 57 4.60 -9.60 -3.25
N ARG A 58 3.90 -10.70 -3.55
CA ARG A 58 2.69 -10.67 -4.40
C ARG A 58 1.51 -9.94 -3.74
N ALA A 59 1.34 -10.10 -2.42
CA ALA A 59 0.30 -9.41 -1.67
C ALA A 59 0.59 -7.91 -1.55
N ALA A 60 1.85 -7.51 -1.32
CA ALA A 60 2.25 -6.11 -1.34
C ALA A 60 1.90 -5.45 -2.68
N VAL A 61 2.33 -6.04 -3.81
CA VAL A 61 1.99 -5.52 -5.14
C VAL A 61 0.48 -5.43 -5.36
N ALA A 62 -0.28 -6.44 -4.94
CA ALA A 62 -1.74 -6.43 -5.06
C ALA A 62 -2.39 -5.29 -4.25
N SER A 63 -1.92 -5.01 -3.03
CA SER A 63 -2.41 -3.89 -2.21
C SER A 63 -2.18 -2.55 -2.89
N MET A 64 -0.97 -2.33 -3.42
CA MET A 64 -0.62 -1.09 -4.10
C MET A 64 -1.41 -0.93 -5.40
N ALA A 65 -1.59 -2.00 -6.18
CA ALA A 65 -2.40 -1.98 -7.39
C ALA A 65 -3.87 -1.66 -7.08
N LEU A 66 -4.43 -2.22 -6.00
CA LEU A 66 -5.79 -1.93 -5.57
C LEU A 66 -5.96 -0.46 -5.17
N TYR A 67 -5.02 0.08 -4.39
CA TYR A 67 -4.98 1.48 -4.02
C TYR A 67 -4.92 2.40 -5.25
N LEU A 68 -4.01 2.12 -6.19
CA LEU A 68 -3.87 2.91 -7.43
C LEU A 68 -5.11 2.82 -8.32
N ALA A 69 -5.72 1.64 -8.42
CA ALA A 69 -6.95 1.46 -9.17
C ALA A 69 -8.10 2.28 -8.57
N ALA A 70 -8.23 2.31 -7.24
CA ALA A 70 -9.23 3.15 -6.58
C ALA A 70 -9.03 4.65 -6.89
N GLY A 71 -7.79 5.14 -6.83
CA GLY A 71 -7.48 6.53 -7.19
C GLY A 71 -7.72 6.84 -8.67
N ALA A 72 -7.38 5.91 -9.57
CA ALA A 72 -7.64 6.05 -10.99
C ALA A 72 -9.14 6.08 -11.33
N LEU A 73 -9.98 5.42 -10.52
CA LEU A 73 -11.44 5.46 -10.62
C LEU A 73 -12.05 6.73 -9.98
N GLY A 74 -11.24 7.62 -9.41
CA GLY A 74 -11.70 8.87 -8.81
C GLY A 74 -12.17 8.74 -7.36
N ALA A 75 -11.89 7.62 -6.69
CA ALA A 75 -12.12 7.51 -5.26
C ALA A 75 -11.20 8.48 -4.50
N PRO A 76 -11.65 9.06 -3.37
CA PRO A 76 -10.83 9.92 -2.52
C PRO A 76 -9.86 9.04 -1.70
N VAL A 77 -8.83 8.54 -2.37
CA VAL A 77 -7.74 7.76 -1.77
C VAL A 77 -6.43 8.50 -1.80
#